data_AF-A0A0B6ZT19-F1
#
_entry.id   AF-A0A0B6ZT19-F1
#
_cell.length_a   1.000
_cell.length_b   1.000
_cell.length_c   1.000
_cell.angle_alpha   90.00
_cell.angle_beta   90.00
_cell.angle_gamma   90.00
#
_symmetry.space_group_name_H-M   'P 1'
#
loop_
_entity.id
_entity.type
_entity.pdbx_description
1 polymer ?
#
loop_
_entity_poly.entity_id
_entity_poly.type
_entity_poly.pdbx_seq_one_letter_code
_entity_poly.pdbx_strand_id
1 'polypeptide(L)'
;EDGNETAKQKIESTTSLTLSSKNGLPEDFFDSKDVASSDEIKPESSHSKKMAEKLPEGFFDDPKMDAKVREVVYKDKEEEEWELFQKAIKEEAHVSEVIMAEEDEQVNIDRNIDEIDDQIHRWQEVENLHVKKETVLKNSKADGQKKDDSGDDVDDEELDEFLDWRAKKSLK
;
A
#
# COMPACT_ATOMS: atom_id res chain seq x y z
N GLU A 1 30.50 11.57 23.50
CA GLU A 1 31.21 11.41 22.22
C GLU A 1 31.12 9.95 21.81
N ASP A 2 31.37 9.66 20.53
CA ASP A 2 31.08 8.42 19.78
C ASP A 2 29.69 8.48 19.12
N GLY A 3 29.53 8.72 17.82
CA GLY A 3 30.48 8.74 16.72
C GLY A 3 29.71 8.38 15.45
N ASN A 4 29.11 9.40 14.83
CA ASN A 4 28.51 9.34 13.48
C ASN A 4 29.62 9.08 12.46
N GLU A 5 29.48 8.08 11.60
CA GLU A 5 30.18 8.07 10.31
C GLU A 5 29.32 7.45 9.21
N THR A 6 28.64 8.34 8.49
CA THR A 6 27.96 8.07 7.22
C THR A 6 29.00 8.04 6.10
N ALA A 7 29.22 6.87 5.49
CA ALA A 7 30.11 6.73 4.34
C ALA A 7 29.48 7.31 3.06
N LYS A 8 29.90 8.52 2.67
CA LYS A 8 29.76 9.08 1.32
C LYS A 8 31.06 8.87 0.53
N GLN A 9 31.02 8.09 -0.54
CA GLN A 9 32.00 8.09 -1.64
C GLN A 9 31.29 7.53 -2.88
N LYS A 10 31.49 7.95 -4.13
CA LYS A 10 32.22 9.03 -4.78
C LYS A 10 31.86 8.82 -6.26
N ILE A 11 31.10 9.73 -6.85
CA ILE A 11 30.77 9.71 -8.28
C ILE A 11 31.90 10.42 -9.00
N GLU A 12 32.79 9.66 -9.64
CA GLU A 12 33.78 10.20 -10.58
C GLU A 12 33.39 9.79 -11.99
N SER A 13 33.21 10.82 -12.82
CA SER A 13 33.05 10.74 -14.25
C SER A 13 34.34 10.28 -14.94
N THR A 14 34.13 9.88 -16.21
CA THR A 14 35.07 9.78 -17.33
C THR A 14 35.54 8.36 -17.68
N THR A 15 35.03 7.83 -18.79
CA THR A 15 35.87 7.51 -19.97
C THR A 15 34.96 7.36 -21.18
N SER A 16 35.25 8.20 -22.17
CA SER A 16 34.71 8.25 -23.51
C SER A 16 34.75 6.87 -24.19
N LEU A 17 33.62 6.41 -24.72
CA LEU A 17 33.59 5.38 -25.75
C LEU A 17 32.93 5.97 -27.00
N THR A 18 33.83 6.31 -27.91
CA THR A 18 33.68 6.50 -29.35
C THR A 18 32.40 5.91 -29.95
N LEU A 19 31.57 6.82 -30.47
CA LEU A 19 30.58 6.57 -31.50
C LEU A 19 31.25 5.92 -32.70
N SER A 20 31.08 4.62 -32.87
CA SER A 20 31.29 3.94 -34.16
C SER A 20 29.96 3.30 -34.55
N SER A 21 28.97 4.15 -34.78
CA SER A 21 27.76 3.75 -35.51
C SER A 21 28.17 3.59 -36.98
N LYS A 22 28.69 2.40 -37.32
CA LYS A 22 28.77 1.96 -38.71
C LYS A 22 27.34 1.64 -39.13
N ASN A 23 26.60 2.70 -39.45
CA ASN A 23 25.31 2.61 -40.11
C ASN A 23 25.49 1.77 -41.37
N GLY A 24 24.65 0.73 -41.50
CA GLY A 24 24.76 -0.31 -42.51
C GLY A 24 24.33 0.16 -43.89
N LEU A 25 25.18 0.92 -44.56
CA LEU A 25 25.16 1.07 -46.01
C LEU A 25 26.57 0.77 -46.57
N PRO A 26 26.69 -0.02 -47.64
CA PRO A 26 27.99 -0.23 -48.29
C PRO A 26 28.53 1.10 -48.83
N GLU A 27 29.84 1.32 -48.71
CA GLU A 27 30.54 2.55 -49.15
C GLU A 27 30.34 2.85 -50.65
N ASP A 28 29.89 1.86 -51.42
CA ASP A 28 29.64 1.91 -52.87
C ASP A 28 28.17 2.23 -53.23
N PHE A 29 27.28 2.50 -52.25
CA PHE A 29 25.87 2.79 -52.52
C PHE A 29 25.64 4.18 -53.15
N PHE A 30 26.49 5.16 -52.84
CA PHE A 30 26.34 6.55 -53.31
C PHE A 30 27.36 6.98 -54.36
N ASP A 31 28.31 6.13 -54.75
CA ASP A 31 29.37 6.50 -55.71
C ASP A 31 29.01 6.18 -57.17
N SER A 32 27.71 5.97 -57.46
CA SER A 32 27.22 5.92 -58.83
C SER A 32 27.12 7.35 -59.39
N LYS A 33 28.29 7.93 -59.66
CA LYS A 33 28.47 9.17 -60.42
C LYS A 33 28.31 8.86 -61.90
N ASP A 34 27.09 8.52 -62.32
CA ASP A 34 26.65 8.64 -63.71
C ASP A 34 25.12 8.76 -63.74
N VAL A 35 24.64 9.70 -64.56
CA VAL A 35 23.24 10.02 -64.92
C VAL A 35 22.41 10.91 -63.99
N ALA A 36 22.93 12.10 -63.68
CA ALA A 36 22.07 13.27 -63.46
C ALA A 36 21.49 13.75 -64.81
N SER A 37 20.42 13.11 -65.29
CA SER A 37 19.48 13.73 -66.23
C SER A 37 18.29 14.25 -65.45
N SER A 38 18.25 15.57 -65.32
CA SER A 38 17.07 16.35 -64.96
C SER A 38 15.88 15.91 -65.80
N ASP A 39 14.84 15.38 -65.18
CA ASP A 39 13.50 15.39 -65.78
C ASP A 39 12.42 15.49 -64.70
N GLU A 40 11.55 16.48 -64.89
CA GLU A 40 10.35 16.74 -64.10
C GLU A 40 9.38 15.56 -64.22
N ILE A 41 8.93 14.98 -63.10
CA ILE A 41 7.87 13.96 -63.11
C ILE A 41 6.59 14.53 -62.51
N LYS A 42 5.68 14.95 -63.39
CA LYS A 42 4.23 15.07 -63.15
C LYS A 42 3.68 13.73 -62.62
N PRO A 43 2.66 13.73 -61.74
CA PRO A 43 2.05 12.49 -61.27
C PRO A 43 1.13 11.89 -62.34
N GLU A 44 1.65 10.97 -63.14
CA GLU A 44 0.86 10.09 -64.02
C GLU A 44 0.29 8.91 -63.21
N SER A 45 -1.01 9.01 -62.93
CA SER A 45 -1.87 8.13 -62.12
C SER A 45 -2.14 6.72 -62.70
N SER A 46 -1.22 6.10 -63.45
CA SER A 46 -1.59 4.92 -64.26
C SER A 46 -0.70 3.68 -64.15
N HIS A 47 0.32 3.65 -63.26
CA HIS A 47 1.17 2.45 -63.08
C HIS A 47 1.20 1.85 -61.66
N SER A 48 0.48 2.40 -60.69
CA SER A 48 0.55 1.95 -59.28
C SER A 48 -0.33 0.75 -58.92
N LYS A 49 -1.33 0.38 -59.74
CA LYS A 49 -2.27 -0.71 -59.40
C LYS A 49 -1.64 -2.11 -59.43
N LYS A 50 -0.67 -2.35 -60.32
CA LYS A 50 -0.03 -3.67 -60.45
C LYS A 50 1.03 -3.96 -59.38
N MET A 51 1.57 -2.93 -58.72
CA MET A 51 2.46 -3.11 -57.58
C MET A 51 1.70 -3.24 -56.25
N ALA A 52 0.50 -2.65 -56.15
CA ALA A 52 -0.37 -2.84 -54.98
C ALA A 52 -0.81 -4.32 -54.81
N GLU A 53 -1.09 -5.03 -55.92
CA GLU A 53 -1.43 -6.48 -55.91
C GLU A 53 -0.26 -7.41 -55.52
N LYS A 54 0.98 -6.89 -55.54
CA LYS A 54 2.20 -7.68 -55.32
C LYS A 54 2.79 -7.46 -53.93
N LEU A 55 2.33 -6.45 -53.21
CA LEU A 55 2.68 -6.22 -51.82
C LEU A 55 1.78 -7.09 -50.95
N PRO A 56 2.33 -7.82 -49.96
CA PRO A 56 1.50 -8.50 -48.97
C PRO A 56 0.57 -7.50 -48.30
N GLU A 57 -0.70 -7.86 -48.18
CA GLU A 57 -1.70 -7.11 -47.43
C GLU A 57 -1.19 -6.90 -46.00
N GLY A 58 -1.04 -5.64 -45.59
CA GLY A 58 -0.43 -5.27 -44.31
C GLY A 58 1.04 -4.85 -44.32
N PHE A 59 1.58 -4.44 -45.48
CA PHE A 59 2.96 -3.94 -45.59
C PHE A 59 3.05 -2.40 -45.77
N PHE A 60 1.99 -1.74 -46.24
CA PHE A 60 1.97 -0.30 -46.53
C PHE A 60 0.63 0.40 -46.25
N ASP A 61 -0.37 -0.33 -45.80
CA ASP A 61 -1.61 0.32 -45.39
C ASP A 61 -1.42 0.78 -43.94
N ASP A 62 -1.75 2.04 -43.68
CA ASP A 62 -1.56 2.68 -42.38
C ASP A 62 -1.97 1.71 -41.26
N PRO A 63 -1.25 1.66 -40.11
CA PRO A 63 -1.53 0.70 -39.03
C PRO A 63 -3.01 0.65 -38.60
N LYS A 64 -3.74 1.76 -38.76
CA LYS A 64 -5.19 1.91 -38.56
C LYS A 64 -6.04 1.16 -39.57
N MET A 65 -5.64 1.17 -40.84
CA MET A 65 -6.28 0.48 -41.96
C MET A 65 -5.99 -1.02 -41.91
N ASP A 66 -4.76 -1.42 -41.58
CA ASP A 66 -4.35 -2.81 -41.38
C ASP A 66 -5.15 -3.52 -40.28
N ALA A 67 -5.28 -2.87 -39.13
CA ALA A 67 -6.04 -3.40 -38.01
C ALA A 67 -7.53 -3.51 -38.33
N LYS A 68 -8.07 -2.55 -39.10
CA LYS A 68 -9.46 -2.57 -39.57
C LYS A 68 -9.75 -3.71 -40.55
N VAL A 69 -8.80 -4.04 -41.42
CA VAL A 69 -8.89 -5.19 -42.35
C VAL A 69 -8.81 -6.52 -41.60
N ARG A 70 -8.02 -6.58 -40.52
CA ARG A 70 -7.90 -7.78 -39.66
C ARG A 70 -9.00 -7.92 -38.62
N GLU A 71 -9.98 -7.01 -38.55
CA GLU A 71 -11.00 -6.92 -37.49
C GLU A 71 -10.41 -6.92 -36.06
N VAL A 72 -9.15 -6.48 -35.91
CA VAL A 72 -8.49 -6.32 -34.62
C VAL A 72 -8.61 -4.86 -34.22
N VAL A 73 -9.04 -4.57 -32.99
CA VAL A 73 -9.11 -3.19 -32.48
C VAL A 73 -7.70 -2.61 -32.53
N TYR A 74 -7.50 -1.61 -33.39
CA TYR A 74 -6.28 -0.81 -33.38
C TYR A 74 -6.22 -0.04 -32.06
N LYS A 75 -5.40 -0.50 -31.12
CA LYS A 75 -4.94 0.33 -30.03
C LYS A 75 -3.67 1.02 -30.50
N ASP A 76 -3.66 2.35 -30.47
CA ASP A 76 -2.42 3.11 -30.62
C ASP A 76 -1.43 2.60 -29.56
N LYS A 77 -0.21 2.21 -29.97
CA LYS A 77 0.81 1.70 -29.06
C LYS A 77 1.08 2.67 -27.89
N GLU A 78 1.01 3.97 -28.18
CA GLU A 78 1.13 5.04 -27.19
C GLU A 78 -0.03 5.03 -26.18
N GLU A 79 -1.27 4.77 -26.62
CA GLU A 79 -2.43 4.68 -25.73
C GLU A 79 -2.35 3.44 -24.83
N GLU A 80 -1.90 2.30 -25.34
CA GLU A 80 -1.70 1.09 -24.52
C GLU A 80 -0.63 1.29 -23.45
N GLU A 81 0.52 1.89 -23.81
CA GLU A 81 1.58 2.23 -22.86
C GLU A 81 1.11 3.29 -21.85
N TRP A 82 0.24 4.22 -22.26
CA TRP A 82 -0.36 5.22 -21.38
C TRP A 82 -1.39 4.63 -20.41
N GLU A 83 -2.28 3.75 -20.89
CA GLU A 83 -3.20 2.97 -20.05
C GLU A 83 -2.43 2.16 -19.00
N LEU A 84 -1.32 1.53 -19.41
CA LEU A 84 -0.46 0.75 -18.52
C LEU A 84 0.21 1.62 -17.46
N PHE A 85 0.71 2.81 -17.85
CA PHE A 85 1.29 3.76 -16.92
C PHE A 85 0.25 4.25 -15.89
N GLN A 86 -0.95 4.64 -16.34
CA GLN A 86 -2.02 5.06 -15.44
C GLN A 86 -2.44 3.96 -14.47
N LYS A 87 -2.49 2.71 -14.96
CA LYS A 87 -2.76 1.55 -14.12
C LYS A 87 -1.67 1.36 -13.07
N ALA A 88 -0.40 1.41 -13.47
CA ALA A 88 0.72 1.27 -12.55
C ALA A 88 0.73 2.37 -11.46
N ILE A 89 0.43 3.63 -11.82
CA ILE A 89 0.32 4.72 -10.85
C ILE A 89 -0.81 4.47 -9.83
N LYS A 90 -1.96 3.98 -10.29
CA LYS A 90 -3.09 3.65 -9.40
C LYS A 90 -2.77 2.46 -8.50
N GLU A 91 -2.12 1.44 -9.05
CA GLU A 91 -1.73 0.24 -8.32
C GLU A 91 -0.73 0.58 -7.21
N GLU A 92 0.32 1.35 -7.53
CA GLU A 92 1.30 1.80 -6.53
C GLU A 92 0.65 2.69 -5.46
N ALA A 93 -0.25 3.60 -5.85
CA ALA A 93 -1.00 4.43 -4.89
C ALA A 93 -1.86 3.57 -3.95
N HIS A 94 -2.51 2.53 -4.49
CA HIS A 94 -3.31 1.62 -3.69
C HIS A 94 -2.45 0.77 -2.75
N VAL A 95 -1.31 0.25 -3.22
CA VAL A 95 -0.35 -0.48 -2.38
C VAL A 95 0.12 0.42 -1.21
N SER A 96 0.44 1.68 -1.49
CA SER A 96 0.81 2.63 -0.44
C SER A 96 -0.32 2.87 0.57
N GLU A 97 -1.57 2.98 0.11
CA GLU A 97 -2.73 3.14 0.99
C GLU A 97 -2.94 1.91 1.87
N VAL A 98 -2.82 0.71 1.30
CA VAL A 98 -2.96 -0.55 2.04
C VAL A 98 -1.89 -0.68 3.12
N ILE A 99 -0.63 -0.35 2.80
CA ILE A 99 0.47 -0.40 3.79
C ILE A 99 0.17 0.54 4.97
N MET A 100 -0.26 1.78 4.70
CA MET A 100 -0.58 2.73 5.78
C MET A 100 -1.77 2.27 6.62
N ALA A 101 -2.81 1.71 5.98
CA ALA A 101 -3.97 1.20 6.69
C ALA A 101 -3.62 0.00 7.61
N GLU A 102 -2.72 -0.88 7.16
CA GLU A 102 -2.22 -2.00 7.95
C GLU A 102 -1.40 -1.52 9.16
N GLU A 103 -0.54 -0.51 8.99
CA GLU A 103 0.21 0.09 10.11
C GLU A 103 -0.73 0.71 11.16
N ASP A 104 -1.77 1.44 10.73
CA ASP A 104 -2.77 2.01 11.62
C ASP A 104 -3.57 0.92 12.36
N GLU A 105 -3.93 -0.18 11.68
CA GLU A 105 -4.57 -1.33 12.32
C GLU A 105 -3.66 -1.98 13.37
N GLN A 106 -2.38 -2.15 13.08
CA GLN A 106 -1.42 -2.72 14.02
C GLN A 106 -1.30 -1.88 15.31
N VAL A 107 -1.23 -0.55 15.19
CA VAL A 107 -1.21 0.36 16.35
C VAL A 107 -2.48 0.22 17.20
N ASN A 108 -3.64 0.06 16.56
CA ASN A 108 -4.89 -0.17 17.27
C ASN A 108 -4.89 -1.52 17.99
N ILE A 109 -4.37 -2.57 17.36
CA ILE A 109 -4.24 -3.90 17.96
C ILE A 109 -3.35 -3.85 19.19
N ASP A 110 -2.18 -3.21 19.10
CA ASP A 110 -1.23 -3.10 20.22
C ASP A 110 -1.88 -2.41 21.43
N ARG A 111 -2.59 -1.30 21.20
CA ARG A 111 -3.36 -0.62 22.25
C ARG A 111 -4.44 -1.52 22.86
N ASN A 112 -5.15 -2.27 22.02
CA ASN A 112 -6.20 -3.17 22.50
C ASN A 112 -5.62 -4.30 23.35
N ILE A 113 -4.44 -4.81 23.01
CA ILE A 113 -3.73 -5.82 23.80
C ILE A 113 -3.39 -5.24 25.18
N ASP A 114 -2.79 -4.04 25.22
CA ASP A 114 -2.46 -3.38 26.49
C ASP A 114 -3.72 -3.22 27.36
N GLU A 115 -4.85 -2.79 26.79
CA GLU A 115 -6.11 -2.65 27.51
C GLU A 115 -6.65 -3.99 28.02
N ILE A 116 -6.54 -5.06 27.23
CA ILE A 116 -6.95 -6.41 27.65
C ILE A 116 -6.10 -6.89 28.82
N ASP A 117 -4.78 -6.71 28.77
CA ASP A 117 -3.89 -7.12 29.87
C ASP A 117 -4.22 -6.37 31.17
N ASP A 118 -4.48 -5.08 31.05
CA ASP A 118 -4.94 -4.22 32.13
C ASP A 118 -6.27 -4.70 32.74
N GLN A 119 -7.22 -5.10 31.88
CA GLN A 119 -8.46 -5.71 32.33
C GLN A 119 -8.17 -7.02 33.05
N ILE A 120 -7.38 -7.92 32.47
CA ILE A 120 -7.03 -9.22 33.08
C ILE A 120 -6.45 -9.01 34.48
N HIS A 121 -5.53 -8.07 34.66
CA HIS A 121 -4.96 -7.76 35.98
C HIS A 121 -6.01 -7.30 36.98
N ARG A 122 -6.91 -6.40 36.58
CA ARG A 122 -8.01 -5.93 37.44
C ARG A 122 -8.97 -7.07 37.81
N TRP A 123 -9.33 -7.92 36.85
CA TRP A 123 -10.18 -9.09 37.10
C TRP A 123 -9.50 -10.10 38.03
N GLN A 124 -8.20 -10.33 37.87
CA GLN A 124 -7.42 -11.17 38.78
C GLN A 124 -7.40 -10.62 40.20
N GLU A 125 -7.28 -9.30 40.37
CA GLU A 125 -7.33 -8.66 41.69
C GLU A 125 -8.70 -8.86 42.36
N VAL A 126 -9.79 -8.64 41.62
CA VAL A 126 -11.16 -8.88 42.11
C VAL A 126 -11.37 -10.33 42.52
N GLU A 127 -10.92 -11.29 41.70
CA GLU A 127 -11.01 -12.72 42.03
C GLU A 127 -10.20 -13.06 43.29
N ASN A 128 -8.99 -12.52 43.42
CA ASN A 128 -8.18 -12.70 44.63
C ASN A 128 -8.87 -12.15 45.88
N LEU A 129 -9.57 -11.01 45.77
CA LEU A 129 -10.36 -10.45 46.86
C LEU A 129 -11.57 -11.33 47.20
N HIS A 130 -12.26 -11.89 46.20
CA HIS A 130 -13.33 -12.86 46.43
C HIS A 130 -12.83 -14.11 47.15
N VAL A 131 -11.70 -14.68 46.71
CA VAL A 131 -11.08 -15.84 47.38
C VAL A 131 -10.67 -15.49 48.82
N LYS A 132 -10.07 -14.31 49.06
CA LYS A 132 -9.74 -13.85 50.41
C LYS A 132 -10.99 -13.68 51.28
N LYS A 133 -12.06 -13.07 50.75
CA LYS A 133 -13.33 -12.92 51.47
C LYS A 133 -13.92 -14.28 51.82
N GLU A 134 -13.94 -15.21 50.88
CA GLU A 134 -14.50 -16.55 51.08
C GLU A 134 -13.70 -17.36 52.11
N THR A 135 -12.36 -17.29 52.05
CA THR A 135 -11.47 -17.96 53.01
C THR A 135 -11.62 -17.38 54.42
N VAL A 136 -11.68 -16.05 54.56
CA VAL A 136 -11.99 -15.41 55.85
C VAL A 136 -13.36 -15.86 56.34
N LEU A 137 -14.40 -15.81 55.51
CA LEU A 137 -15.75 -16.21 55.91
C LEU A 137 -15.83 -17.69 56.34
N LYS A 138 -15.10 -18.59 55.65
CA LYS A 138 -14.96 -20.01 56.03
C LYS A 138 -14.24 -20.15 57.38
N ASN A 139 -13.13 -19.44 57.58
CA ASN A 139 -12.36 -19.48 58.82
C ASN A 139 -13.13 -18.87 60.00
N SER A 140 -13.84 -17.75 59.81
CA SER A 140 -14.68 -17.13 60.84
C SER A 140 -15.84 -18.03 61.25
N LYS A 141 -16.45 -18.77 60.33
CA LYS A 141 -17.48 -19.78 60.64
C LYS A 141 -16.92 -20.98 61.40
N ALA A 142 -15.65 -21.33 61.19
CA ALA A 142 -14.97 -22.39 61.95
C ALA A 142 -14.54 -21.93 63.36
N ASP A 143 -14.21 -20.65 63.53
CA ASP A 143 -13.75 -20.07 64.81
C ASP A 143 -14.89 -19.48 65.68
N GLY A 144 -16.06 -19.24 65.08
CA GLY A 144 -17.27 -18.69 65.72
C GLY A 144 -17.96 -19.56 66.79
N GLN A 145 -17.39 -20.71 67.17
CA GLN A 145 -17.83 -21.43 68.39
C GLN A 145 -17.16 -20.92 69.68
N LYS A 146 -16.27 -19.91 69.62
CA LYS A 146 -15.41 -19.52 70.76
C LYS A 146 -15.11 -18.01 70.91
N LYS A 147 -16.07 -17.08 70.81
CA LYS A 147 -16.02 -15.72 71.44
C LYS A 147 -17.25 -14.92 70.99
N ASP A 148 -18.20 -14.67 71.87
CA ASP A 148 -18.31 -13.53 72.79
C ASP A 148 -18.60 -12.21 72.06
N ASP A 149 -19.78 -11.72 72.39
CA ASP A 149 -20.59 -10.66 71.80
C ASP A 149 -20.04 -9.30 72.25
N SER A 150 -19.30 -8.64 71.37
CA SER A 150 -18.96 -7.23 71.52
C SER A 150 -19.10 -6.58 70.14
N GLY A 151 -20.36 -6.40 69.74
CA GLY A 151 -20.74 -5.70 68.52
C GLY A 151 -20.30 -4.24 68.55
N ASP A 152 -19.40 -3.92 67.63
CA ASP A 152 -19.33 -2.60 67.02
C ASP A 152 -20.24 -2.69 65.77
N ASP A 153 -21.54 -2.65 66.03
CA ASP A 153 -22.60 -2.67 65.02
C ASP A 153 -22.66 -1.27 64.40
N VAL A 154 -21.79 -1.05 63.43
CA VAL A 154 -21.82 0.16 62.60
C VAL A 154 -23.14 0.14 61.84
N ASP A 155 -23.95 1.17 62.02
CA ASP A 155 -25.30 1.26 61.46
C ASP A 155 -25.23 1.11 59.93
N ASP A 156 -25.87 0.07 59.39
CA ASP A 156 -25.80 -0.28 57.96
C ASP A 156 -26.34 0.89 57.10
N GLU A 157 -27.25 1.69 57.65
CA GLU A 157 -27.74 2.94 57.08
C GLU A 157 -26.66 4.04 56.94
N GLU A 158 -25.69 4.12 57.86
CA GLU A 158 -24.57 5.09 57.78
C GLU A 158 -23.55 4.67 56.70
N LEU A 159 -23.34 3.36 56.56
CA LEU A 159 -22.55 2.78 55.47
C LEU A 159 -23.21 3.02 54.11
N ASP A 160 -24.52 2.78 53.98
CA ASP A 160 -25.25 2.99 52.72
C ASP A 160 -25.22 4.48 52.30
N GLU A 161 -25.36 5.41 53.25
CA GLU A 161 -25.23 6.85 52.98
C GLU A 161 -23.81 7.26 52.53
N PHE A 162 -22.78 6.63 53.07
CA PHE A 162 -21.38 6.87 52.68
C PHE A 162 -21.07 6.34 51.27
N LEU A 163 -21.65 5.20 50.88
CA LEU A 163 -21.55 4.65 49.54
C LEU A 163 -22.28 5.49 48.49
N ASP A 164 -23.27 6.28 48.91
CA ASP A 164 -24.07 7.16 48.08
C ASP A 164 -23.45 8.56 47.85
N TRP A 165 -22.11 8.67 47.87
CA TRP A 165 -21.38 9.93 47.61
C TRP A 165 -21.69 10.62 46.26
N ARG A 166 -22.35 9.89 45.33
CA ARG A 166 -22.83 10.42 44.04
C ARG A 166 -24.30 10.87 44.08
N ALA A 167 -25.06 10.52 45.11
CA ALA A 167 -26.43 10.92 45.28
C ALA A 167 -26.48 12.38 45.76
N LYS A 168 -27.02 13.28 44.93
CA LYS A 168 -27.39 14.62 45.41
C LYS A 168 -28.68 14.48 46.19
N LYS A 169 -28.62 14.66 47.51
CA LYS A 169 -29.81 14.84 48.36
C LYS A 169 -30.61 16.03 47.79
N SER A 170 -31.71 15.74 47.11
CA SER A 170 -32.64 16.75 46.63
C SER A 170 -33.33 17.33 47.86
N LEU A 171 -32.78 18.42 48.39
CA LEU A 171 -33.44 19.21 49.43
C LEU A 171 -34.79 19.68 48.86
N LYS A 172 -35.89 19.25 49.47
CA LYS A 172 -37.26 19.63 49.09
C LYS A 172 -37.76 20.74 49.99
#